data_AF-A0A086XSL7-F1
#
_entry.id   AF-A0A086XSL7-F1
#
_cell.length_a   1.000
_cell.length_b   1.000
_cell.length_c   1.000
_cell.angle_alpha   90.00
_cell.angle_beta   90.00
_cell.angle_gamma   90.00
#
_symmetry.space_group_name_H-M   'P 1'
#
loop_
_entity.id
_entity.type
_entity.pdbx_description
1 polymer ?
#
loop_
_entity_poly.entity_id
_entity_poly.type
_entity_poly.pdbx_seq_one_letter_code
_entity_poly.pdbx_strand_id
1 'polypeptide(L)' 'MSMTSHITELRRKHEVLSDQVNRALKSPGADALTIAALKREKLRLKDQISRLEQPAAAM' A
#
# COMPACT_ATOMS: atom_id res chain seq x y z
N MET A 1 10.97 -19.50 8.31
CA MET A 1 11.10 -18.21 7.60
C MET A 1 9.82 -17.44 7.86
N SER A 2 9.93 -16.33 8.59
CA SER A 2 8.86 -15.81 9.45
C SER A 2 7.86 -14.93 8.71
N MET A 3 6.58 -14.98 9.08
CA MET A 3 5.50 -14.08 8.57
C MET A 3 5.91 -12.60 8.58
N THR A 4 6.81 -12.23 9.49
CA THR A 4 7.42 -10.91 9.61
C THR A 4 8.07 -10.42 8.32
N SER A 5 8.78 -11.28 7.56
CA SER A 5 9.44 -10.86 6.31
C SER A 5 8.43 -10.43 5.24
N HIS A 6 7.29 -11.11 5.16
CA HIS A 6 6.23 -10.78 4.19
C HIS A 6 5.57 -9.44 4.50
N ILE A 7 5.32 -9.16 5.80
CA ILE A 7 4.80 -7.87 6.26
C ILE A 7 5.80 -6.74 5.98
N THR A 8 7.10 -6.98 6.21
CA THR A 8 8.15 -5.98 5.93
C THR A 8 8.23 -5.64 4.44
N GLU A 9 8.17 -6.63 3.55
CA GLU A 9 8.13 -6.37 2.10
C GLU A 9 6.87 -5.61 1.67
N LEU A 10 5.70 -5.98 2.20
CA LEU A 10 4.45 -5.28 1.90
C LEU A 10 4.46 -3.84 2.40
N ARG A 11 4.99 -3.59 3.61
CA ARG A 11 5.18 -2.23 4.12
C ARG A 11 6.10 -1.42 3.22
N ARG A 12 7.21 -2.00 2.77
CA ARG A 12 8.13 -1.34 1.83
C ARG A 12 7.45 -1.00 0.50
N LYS A 13 6.67 -1.92 -0.06
CA LYS A 13 5.86 -1.66 -1.27
C LYS A 13 4.84 -0.55 -1.03
N HIS A 14 4.13 -0.58 0.09
CA HIS A 14 3.16 0.45 0.45
C HIS A 14 3.80 1.84 0.59
N GLU A 15 4.99 1.92 1.18
CA GLU A 15 5.74 3.16 1.32
C GLU A 15 6.12 3.74 -0.04
N VAL A 16 6.71 2.92 -0.92
CA VAL A 16 7.03 3.29 -2.31
C VAL A 16 5.79 3.75 -3.07
N LEU A 17 4.67 3.06 -2.88
CA LEU A 17 3.41 3.41 -3.54
C LEU A 17 2.85 4.75 -3.03
N SER A 18 2.92 4.97 -1.72
CA SER A 18 2.48 6.23 -1.11
C SER A 18 3.34 7.40 -1.55
N ASP A 19 4.63 7.17 -1.78
CA ASP A 19 5.56 8.18 -2.27
C ASP A 19 5.33 8.49 -3.75
N GLN A 20 5.00 7.49 -4.57
CA GLN A 20 4.53 7.68 -5.95
C GLN A 20 3.22 8.47 -6.02
N VAL A 21 2.23 8.18 -5.14
CA VAL A 21 1.00 8.98 -5.04
C VAL A 21 1.31 10.44 -4.74
N ASN A 22 2.23 10.69 -3.81
CA ASN A 22 2.59 12.04 -3.38
C ASN A 22 3.32 12.80 -4.49
N ARG A 23 4.26 12.15 -5.19
CA ARG A 23 4.92 12.70 -6.38
C ARG A 23 3.94 13.00 -7.51
N ALA A 24 2.99 12.10 -7.77
CA ALA A 24 1.93 12.33 -8.74
C ALA A 24 1.07 13.54 -8.32
N LEU A 25 0.56 13.58 -7.09
CA LEU A 25 -0.25 14.70 -6.59
C LEU A 25 0.46 16.06 -6.65
N LYS A 26 1.79 16.08 -6.52
CA LYS A 26 2.59 17.32 -6.61
C LYS A 26 2.87 17.77 -8.05
N SER A 27 2.67 16.92 -9.04
CA SER A 27 2.95 17.26 -10.43
C SER A 27 1.74 17.94 -11.07
N PRO A 28 1.87 19.15 -11.65
CA PRO A 28 0.75 19.96 -12.17
C PRO A 28 0.07 19.41 -13.44
N GLY A 29 0.36 18.16 -13.83
CA GLY A 29 -0.31 17.45 -14.92
C GLY A 29 -0.60 15.99 -14.58
N ALA A 30 -0.64 15.64 -13.30
CA ALA A 30 -0.86 14.26 -12.93
C ALA A 30 -2.28 13.79 -13.24
N ASP A 31 -2.35 12.72 -14.01
CA ASP A 31 -3.59 12.04 -14.33
C ASP A 31 -4.36 11.65 -13.07
N ALA A 32 -5.56 12.23 -12.94
CA ALA A 32 -6.48 11.88 -11.86
C ALA A 32 -6.79 10.38 -11.82
N LEU A 33 -6.78 9.73 -12.99
CA LEU A 33 -6.90 8.27 -13.13
C LEU A 33 -5.74 7.52 -12.47
N THR A 34 -4.51 7.98 -12.68
CA THR A 34 -3.30 7.40 -12.08
C THR A 34 -3.31 7.58 -10.56
N ILE A 35 -3.67 8.76 -10.06
CA ILE A 35 -3.81 9.02 -8.62
C ILE A 35 -4.89 8.12 -8.00
N ALA A 36 -6.02 7.92 -8.69
CA ALA A 36 -7.10 7.04 -8.24
C ALA A 36 -6.68 5.57 -8.21
N ALA A 37 -5.95 5.11 -9.23
CA ALA A 37 -5.40 3.75 -9.29
C ALA A 37 -4.39 3.52 -8.15
N LEU A 38 -3.44 4.44 -7.95
CA LEU A 38 -2.45 4.35 -6.89
C LEU A 38 -3.08 4.41 -5.48
N LYS A 39 -4.12 5.23 -5.27
CA LYS A 39 -4.87 5.22 -4.00
C LYS A 39 -5.59 3.89 -3.75
N ARG A 40 -6.17 3.27 -4.77
CA ARG A 40 -6.79 1.94 -4.65
C ARG A 40 -5.76 0.87 -4.31
N GLU A 41 -4.61 0.90 -4.95
CA GLU A 41 -3.54 -0.06 -4.71
C GLU A 41 -2.92 0.15 -3.32
N LYS A 42 -2.80 1.39 -2.85
CA LYS A 42 -2.43 1.72 -1.47
C LYS A 42 -3.40 1.11 -0.45
N LEU A 43 -4.70 1.24 -0.70
CA LEU A 43 -5.75 0.62 0.12
C LEU A 43 -5.63 -0.89 0.16
N ARG A 44 -5.46 -1.54 -1.00
CA ARG A 44 -5.25 -3.00 -1.10
C ARG A 44 -4.04 -3.47 -0.31
N LEU A 45 -2.90 -2.78 -0.43
CA LEU A 45 -1.70 -3.12 0.32
C LEU A 45 -1.94 -2.94 1.83
N LYS A 46 -2.64 -1.88 2.24
CA LYS A 46 -3.00 -1.67 3.64
C LYS A 46 -3.88 -2.81 4.18
N ASP A 47 -4.88 -3.26 3.41
CA ASP A 47 -5.74 -4.38 3.79
C ASP A 47 -4.97 -5.70 3.83
N GLN A 48 -4.08 -5.96 2.87
CA GLN A 48 -3.21 -7.14 2.88
C GLN A 48 -2.29 -7.14 4.09
N ILE A 49 -1.66 -5.99 4.41
CA ILE A 49 -0.84 -5.82 5.60
C ILE A 49 -1.70 -6.06 6.84
N SER A 50 -2.87 -5.43 6.96
CA SER A 50 -3.75 -5.58 8.12
C SER A 50 -4.21 -7.03 8.30
N ARG A 51 -4.47 -7.75 7.21
CA ARG A 51 -4.87 -9.17 7.22
C ARG A 51 -3.73 -10.11 7.59
N LEU A 52 -2.48 -9.72 7.29
CA LEU A 52 -1.28 -10.48 7.67
C LEU A 52 -0.78 -10.10 9.08
N GLU A 53 -0.98 -8.85 9.50
CA GLU A 53 -0.68 -8.34 10.85
C GLU A 53 -1.73 -8.77 11.87
N GLN A 54 -2.96 -9.06 11.44
CA GLN A 54 -4.00 -9.68 12.27
C GLN A 54 -4.18 -11.16 11.92
N PRO A 55 -3.33 -12.08 12.43
CA PRO A 55 -3.57 -13.51 12.33
C PRO A 55 -4.71 -14.02 13.25
N ALA A 56 -5.63 -13.16 13.73
CA ALA A 56 -6.49 -13.48 14.88
C ALA A 56 -7.97 -13.04 14.79
N ALA A 57 -8.52 -12.79 13.60
CA ALA A 57 -9.98 -12.65 13.43
C ALA A 57 -10.60 -14.00 13.03
N ALA A 58 -10.47 -14.99 13.90
CA ALA A 58 -11.17 -16.27 13.84
C ALA A 58 -11.21 -16.90 15.24
N MET A 59 -11.93 -16.27 16.17
CA MET A 59 -12.54 -16.91 17.34
C MET A 59 -13.86 -16.21 17.64
#